data_AF-A0A1N7IQ63-F1
#
_entry.id   AF-A0A1N7IQ63-F1
#
_cell.length_a   1.000
_cell.length_b   1.000
_cell.length_c   1.000
_cell.angle_alpha   90.00
_cell.angle_beta   90.00
_cell.angle_gamma   90.00
#
_symmetry.space_group_name_H-M   'P 1'
#
loop_
_entity.id
_entity.type
_entity.pdbx_description
1 polymer ?
#
loop_
_entity_poly.entity_id
_entity_poly.type
_entity_poly.pdbx_seq_one_letter_code
_entity_poly.pdbx_strand_id
1 'polypeptide(L)'
;MKGRAGALAVEMVFVLASVIWLKEWVFPFFISQWFPQADTASQMLEWILLVIGVITCFIYVGLGSSAWNHHGLKAGPSLGVFLVIHLPLLLPVALSAVPGTAFTDAWSGLIGDGLRLFNPARWTFHPVTLGVITCLLFLLGRRIRVTEREPRRFRGMNRGRKVWEKP
;
A
#
# COMPACT_ATOMS: atom_id res chain seq x y z
N MET A 1 -12.71 16.05 9.94
CA MET A 1 -11.63 15.72 8.98
C MET A 1 -10.43 15.03 9.63
N LYS A 2 -9.96 15.45 10.81
CA LYS A 2 -8.79 14.85 11.51
C LYS A 2 -8.88 13.32 11.73
N GLY A 3 -10.05 12.79 12.10
CA GLY A 3 -10.20 11.35 12.36
C GLY A 3 -10.05 10.43 11.14
N ARG A 4 -10.48 10.89 9.95
CA ARG A 4 -10.41 10.08 8.71
C ARG A 4 -8.99 10.01 8.14
N ALA A 5 -8.24 11.11 8.24
CA ALA A 5 -6.83 11.13 7.86
C ALA A 5 -5.97 10.26 8.80
N GLY A 6 -6.27 10.28 10.11
CA GLY A 6 -5.62 9.40 11.08
C GLY A 6 -5.92 7.92 10.83
N ALA A 7 -7.18 7.58 10.53
CA ALA A 7 -7.57 6.21 10.21
C ALA A 7 -6.83 5.68 8.95
N LEU A 8 -6.76 6.48 7.88
CA LEU A 8 -5.95 6.14 6.71
C LEU A 8 -4.47 5.97 7.06
N ALA A 9 -3.93 6.85 7.92
CA ALA A 9 -2.53 6.76 8.29
C ALA A 9 -2.21 5.47 9.05
N VAL A 10 -3.07 5.08 9.99
CA VAL A 10 -2.96 3.82 10.74
C VAL A 10 -3.08 2.62 9.79
N GLU A 11 -4.03 2.64 8.86
CA GLU A 11 -4.19 1.58 7.85
C GLU A 11 -2.93 1.45 6.98
N MET A 12 -2.40 2.55 6.46
CA MET A 12 -1.18 2.56 5.65
C MET A 12 0.02 2.04 6.44
N VAL A 13 0.23 2.51 7.67
CA VAL A 13 1.34 2.05 8.53
C VAL A 13 1.19 0.57 8.85
N PHE A 14 -0.01 0.12 9.21
CA PHE A 14 -0.28 -1.27 9.54
C PHE A 14 0.00 -2.19 8.35
N VAL A 15 -0.51 -1.84 7.17
CA VAL A 15 -0.33 -2.65 5.96
C VAL A 15 1.15 -2.69 5.56
N LEU A 16 1.84 -1.55 5.51
CA LEU A 16 3.26 -1.51 5.13
C LEU A 16 4.14 -2.23 6.15
N ALA A 17 3.91 -2.03 7.45
CA ALA A 17 4.64 -2.74 8.50
C ALA A 17 4.42 -4.26 8.44
N SER A 18 3.19 -4.69 8.12
CA SER A 18 2.87 -6.12 7.95
C SER A 18 3.63 -6.71 6.77
N VAL A 19 3.74 -6.00 5.65
CA VAL A 19 4.53 -6.46 4.49
C VAL A 19 6.01 -6.52 4.83
N ILE A 20 6.56 -5.51 5.51
CA ILE A 20 7.97 -5.51 5.95
C ILE A 20 8.24 -6.70 6.89
N TRP A 21 7.35 -6.94 7.86
CA TRP A 21 7.47 -8.08 8.76
C TRP A 21 7.47 -9.39 7.97
N LEU A 22 6.53 -9.55 7.05
CA LEU A 22 6.44 -10.75 6.22
C LEU A 22 7.73 -10.97 5.41
N LYS A 23 8.21 -9.90 4.75
CA LYS A 23 9.41 -9.88 3.92
C LYS A 23 10.69 -10.22 4.67
N GLU A 24 10.92 -9.54 5.79
CA GLU A 24 12.21 -9.56 6.49
C GLU A 24 12.30 -10.70 7.52
N TRP A 25 11.17 -11.16 8.05
CA TRP A 25 11.14 -12.16 9.13
C TRP A 25 10.42 -13.45 8.75
N VAL A 26 9.16 -13.37 8.33
CA VAL A 26 8.35 -14.58 8.14
C VAL A 26 8.89 -15.40 6.97
N PHE A 27 9.05 -14.82 5.78
CA PHE A 27 9.52 -15.61 4.65
C PHE A 27 10.94 -16.15 4.82
N PRO A 28 11.94 -15.39 5.29
CA PRO A 28 13.27 -15.93 5.55
C PRO A 28 13.28 -17.03 6.60
N PHE A 29 12.48 -16.89 7.68
CA PHE A 29 12.35 -17.93 8.68
C PHE A 29 11.80 -19.23 8.08
N PHE A 30 10.69 -19.16 7.35
CA PHE A 30 10.11 -20.35 6.71
C PHE A 30 11.06 -20.92 5.63
N ILE A 31 11.74 -20.10 4.84
CA ILE A 31 12.71 -20.63 3.87
C ILE A 31 13.83 -21.39 4.57
N SER A 32 14.37 -20.85 5.68
CA SER A 32 15.46 -21.49 6.42
C SER A 32 15.10 -22.87 7.01
N GLN A 33 13.83 -23.09 7.37
CA GLN A 33 13.40 -24.36 7.97
C GLN A 33 13.06 -25.42 6.91
N TRP A 34 12.54 -25.02 5.75
CA TRP A 34 12.09 -25.95 4.71
C TRP A 34 13.13 -26.26 3.64
N PHE A 35 14.10 -25.36 3.41
CA PHE A 35 15.12 -25.51 2.37
C PHE A 35 16.53 -25.59 2.98
N PRO A 36 17.04 -26.82 3.26
CA PRO A 36 18.36 -27.01 3.85
C PRO A 36 19.51 -26.76 2.85
N GLN A 37 19.23 -26.74 1.55
CA GLN A 37 20.20 -26.44 0.50
C GLN A 37 20.25 -24.93 0.24
N ALA A 38 21.45 -24.35 0.31
CA ALA A 38 21.67 -22.92 0.17
C ALA A 38 21.22 -22.37 -1.20
N ASP A 39 21.45 -23.12 -2.29
CA ASP A 39 21.07 -22.70 -3.64
C ASP A 39 19.55 -22.65 -3.84
N THR A 40 18.84 -23.61 -3.28
CA THR A 40 17.37 -23.63 -3.35
C THR A 40 16.77 -22.54 -2.47
N ALA A 41 17.36 -22.29 -1.29
CA ALA A 41 16.93 -21.22 -0.39
C ALA A 41 17.13 -19.82 -1.00
N SER A 42 18.26 -19.58 -1.67
CA SER A 42 18.53 -18.30 -2.34
C SER A 42 17.56 -18.05 -3.49
N GLN A 43 17.30 -19.06 -4.32
CA GLN A 43 16.32 -18.96 -5.40
C GLN A 43 14.92 -18.66 -4.86
N MET A 44 14.49 -19.31 -3.79
CA MET A 44 13.19 -19.04 -3.16
C MET A 44 13.10 -17.61 -2.61
N LEU A 45 14.18 -17.08 -2.03
CA LEU A 45 14.23 -15.68 -1.58
C LEU A 45 14.05 -14.70 -2.74
N GLU A 46 14.72 -14.92 -3.87
CA GLU A 46 14.57 -14.07 -5.07
C GLU A 46 13.12 -14.07 -5.58
N TRP A 47 12.50 -15.24 -5.69
CA TRP A 47 11.09 -15.36 -6.10
C TRP A 47 10.15 -14.63 -5.15
N ILE A 48 10.38 -14.74 -3.84
CA ILE A 48 9.57 -14.06 -2.84
C ILE A 48 9.74 -12.55 -2.93
N LEU A 49 10.97 -12.03 -3.12
CA LEU A 49 11.20 -10.60 -3.30
C LEU A 49 10.47 -10.05 -4.53
N LEU A 50 10.42 -10.80 -5.63
CA LEU A 50 9.65 -10.45 -6.82
C LEU A 50 8.14 -10.40 -6.51
N VAL A 51 7.60 -11.46 -5.89
CA VAL A 51 6.19 -11.54 -5.52
C VAL A 51 5.80 -10.41 -4.57
N ILE A 52 6.62 -10.11 -3.56
CA ILE A 52 6.39 -9.01 -2.63
C ILE A 52 6.43 -7.66 -3.35
N GLY A 53 7.37 -7.45 -4.28
CA GLY A 53 7.41 -6.23 -5.08
C GLY A 53 6.11 -6.00 -5.85
N VAL A 54 5.59 -7.06 -6.50
CA VAL A 54 4.32 -7.01 -7.25
C VAL A 54 3.13 -6.78 -6.32
N ILE A 55 3.02 -7.53 -5.21
CA ILE A 55 1.93 -7.37 -4.23
C ILE A 55 1.97 -5.96 -3.65
N THR A 56 3.15 -5.42 -3.36
CA THR A 56 3.30 -4.08 -2.81
C THR A 56 2.81 -3.01 -3.79
N CYS A 57 3.03 -3.19 -5.10
CA CYS A 57 2.43 -2.32 -6.11
C CYS A 57 0.90 -2.31 -6.02
N PHE A 58 0.27 -3.50 -5.89
CA PHE A 58 -1.18 -3.61 -5.71
C PHE A 58 -1.65 -3.01 -4.38
N ILE A 59 -0.87 -3.14 -3.30
CA ILE A 59 -1.16 -2.52 -2.01
C ILE A 59 -1.20 -0.99 -2.15
N TYR A 60 -0.23 -0.37 -2.84
CA TYR A 60 -0.26 1.08 -3.06
C TYR A 60 -1.50 1.53 -3.84
N VAL A 61 -1.89 0.78 -4.88
CA VAL A 61 -3.14 1.02 -5.62
C VAL A 61 -4.36 0.83 -4.70
N GLY A 62 -4.37 -0.22 -3.88
CA GLY A 62 -5.44 -0.49 -2.91
C GLY A 62 -5.60 0.60 -1.85
N LEU A 63 -4.49 1.09 -1.28
CA LEU A 63 -4.46 2.21 -0.34
C LEU A 63 -4.96 3.51 -0.99
N GLY A 64 -4.61 3.74 -2.26
CA GLY A 64 -5.14 4.83 -3.06
C GLY A 64 -6.67 4.75 -3.20
N SER A 65 -7.18 3.56 -3.55
CA SER A 65 -8.61 3.30 -3.66
C SER A 65 -9.32 3.48 -2.32
N SER A 66 -8.77 2.95 -1.22
CA SER A 66 -9.29 3.07 0.15
C SER A 66 -9.39 4.53 0.60
N ALA A 67 -8.37 5.35 0.30
CA ALA A 67 -8.35 6.77 0.64
C ALA A 67 -9.52 7.56 0.01
N TRP A 68 -9.98 7.16 -1.18
CA TRP A 68 -11.13 7.79 -1.85
C TRP A 68 -12.46 7.13 -1.49
N ASN A 69 -12.57 5.81 -1.64
CA ASN A 69 -13.84 5.08 -1.52
C ASN A 69 -14.26 4.87 -0.05
N HIS A 70 -13.33 4.51 0.84
CA HIS A 70 -13.64 4.20 2.23
C HIS A 70 -13.55 5.44 3.14
N HIS A 71 -12.51 6.25 2.96
CA HIS A 71 -12.26 7.42 3.81
C HIS A 71 -12.82 8.73 3.25
N GLY A 72 -13.23 8.77 1.97
CA GLY A 72 -13.83 9.94 1.33
C GLY A 72 -12.90 11.17 1.32
N LEU A 73 -11.58 10.98 1.33
CA LEU A 73 -10.62 12.07 1.45
C LEU A 73 -10.34 12.72 0.09
N LYS A 74 -10.32 14.05 0.06
CA LYS A 74 -9.83 14.84 -1.08
C LYS A 74 -8.34 14.56 -1.33
N ALA A 75 -7.87 14.81 -2.56
CA ALA A 75 -6.52 14.46 -2.99
C ALA A 75 -5.41 15.09 -2.14
N GLY A 76 -5.58 16.36 -1.74
CA GLY A 76 -4.61 17.07 -0.89
C GLY A 76 -4.38 16.38 0.46
N PRO A 77 -5.42 16.20 1.31
CA PRO A 77 -5.28 15.52 2.59
C PRO A 77 -4.70 14.10 2.49
N SER A 78 -5.09 13.31 1.49
CA SER A 78 -4.55 11.96 1.30
C SER A 78 -3.09 11.95 0.87
N LEU A 79 -2.70 12.90 0.01
CA LEU A 79 -1.30 13.07 -0.37
C LEU A 79 -0.45 13.55 0.81
N GLY A 80 -1.01 14.41 1.67
CA GLY A 80 -0.35 14.81 2.91
C GLY A 80 -0.06 13.62 3.82
N VAL A 81 -1.05 12.73 4.03
CA VAL A 81 -0.84 11.49 4.80
C VAL A 81 0.20 10.59 4.14
N PHE A 82 0.10 10.39 2.83
CA PHE A 82 1.08 9.61 2.07
C PHE A 82 2.50 10.16 2.26
N LEU A 83 2.69 11.48 2.10
CA LEU A 83 3.99 12.14 2.24
C LEU A 83 4.52 12.07 3.66
N VAL A 84 3.68 12.21 4.69
CA VAL A 84 4.10 12.09 6.09
C VAL A 84 4.61 10.68 6.40
N ILE A 85 3.93 9.64 5.89
CA ILE A 85 4.33 8.25 6.10
C ILE A 85 5.62 7.92 5.36
N HIS A 86 5.83 8.51 4.19
CA HIS A 86 7.06 8.33 3.40
C HIS A 86 8.13 9.37 3.74
N LEU A 87 7.89 10.28 4.69
CA LEU A 87 8.85 11.28 5.12
C LEU A 87 10.15 10.64 5.64
N PRO A 88 10.12 9.56 6.45
CA PRO A 88 11.34 8.87 6.87
C PRO A 88 12.19 8.32 5.72
N LEU A 89 11.59 8.06 4.55
CA LEU A 89 12.29 7.64 3.34
C LEU A 89 12.98 8.83 2.64
N LEU A 90 12.36 10.02 2.71
CA LEU A 90 12.82 11.24 2.04
C LEU A 90 13.78 12.06 2.91
N LEU A 91 13.72 11.92 4.23
CA LEU A 91 14.50 12.69 5.20
C LEU A 91 16.02 12.45 5.09
N PRO A 92 16.54 11.21 4.95
CA PRO A 92 17.98 10.98 4.76
C PRO A 92 18.50 11.59 3.44
N VAL A 93 17.66 11.52 2.39
CA VAL A 93 17.96 12.11 1.08
C VAL A 93 18.01 13.64 1.16
N ALA A 94 17.06 14.26 1.87
CA ALA A 94 17.00 15.71 2.00
C ALA A 94 18.12 16.28 2.88
N LEU A 95 18.59 15.51 3.87
CA LEU A 95 19.65 15.94 4.80
C LEU A 95 21.06 15.58 4.33
N SER A 96 21.22 14.98 3.14
CA SER A 96 22.51 14.42 2.68
C SER A 96 23.17 13.52 3.73
N ALA A 97 22.35 12.90 4.59
CA ALA A 97 22.80 12.13 5.73
C ALA A 97 22.96 10.67 5.31
N VAL A 98 23.99 10.04 5.88
CA VAL A 98 24.51 8.69 5.62
C VAL A 98 23.43 7.70 5.12
N PRO A 99 23.63 7.04 3.96
CA PRO A 99 22.80 5.91 3.56
C PRO A 99 23.01 4.76 4.55
N GLY A 100 21.92 4.12 5.00
CA GLY A 100 22.03 2.85 5.72
C GLY A 100 21.43 2.77 7.12
N THR A 101 20.30 3.45 7.41
CA THR A 101 19.48 2.98 8.54
C THR A 101 18.67 1.76 8.09
N ALA A 102 18.69 0.67 8.87
CA ALA A 102 17.95 -0.56 8.53
C ALA A 102 16.46 -0.29 8.21
N PHE A 103 15.89 0.75 8.82
CA PHE A 103 14.53 1.21 8.54
C PHE A 103 14.36 1.76 7.13
N THR A 104 15.25 2.64 6.65
CA THR A 104 15.18 3.21 5.29
C THR A 104 15.43 2.16 4.22
N ASP A 105 16.28 1.18 4.51
CA ASP A 105 16.59 0.09 3.59
C ASP A 105 15.40 -0.87 3.47
N ALA A 106 14.79 -1.27 4.59
CA ALA A 106 13.57 -2.08 4.58
C ALA A 106 12.41 -1.37 3.86
N TRP A 107 12.24 -0.06 4.10
CA TRP A 107 11.16 0.73 3.51
C TRP A 107 11.34 0.99 2.01
N SER A 108 12.57 1.21 1.55
CA SER A 108 12.90 1.33 0.12
C SER A 108 12.87 -0.03 -0.60
N GLY A 109 13.25 -1.10 0.10
CA GLY A 109 13.31 -2.47 -0.41
C GLY A 109 11.95 -3.09 -0.72
N LEU A 110 10.84 -2.51 -0.21
CA LEU A 110 9.47 -2.98 -0.46
C LEU A 110 9.13 -3.17 -1.95
N ILE A 111 9.51 -2.22 -2.80
CA ILE A 111 9.46 -2.35 -4.27
C ILE A 111 10.87 -2.44 -4.84
N GLY A 112 11.84 -1.75 -4.21
CA GLY A 112 13.20 -1.64 -4.69
C GLY A 112 13.89 -2.99 -4.86
N ASP A 113 13.65 -3.95 -3.97
CA ASP A 113 14.36 -5.24 -4.04
C ASP A 113 13.85 -6.10 -5.19
N GLY A 114 12.54 -6.08 -5.48
CA GLY A 114 11.98 -6.72 -6.67
C GLY A 114 12.51 -6.11 -7.97
N LEU A 115 12.70 -4.78 -8.02
CA LEU A 115 13.27 -4.09 -9.19
C LEU A 115 14.78 -4.32 -9.34
N ARG A 116 15.51 -4.45 -8.23
CA ARG A 116 16.96 -4.73 -8.22
C ARG A 116 17.29 -6.08 -8.85
N LEU A 117 16.42 -7.08 -8.71
CA LEU A 117 16.58 -8.40 -9.34
C LEU A 117 16.68 -8.31 -10.87
N PHE A 118 16.04 -7.33 -11.50
CA PHE A 118 16.06 -7.16 -12.95
C PHE A 118 17.20 -6.27 -13.47
N ASN A 119 17.95 -5.60 -12.58
CA ASN A 119 18.96 -4.64 -13.03
C ASN A 119 20.20 -4.61 -12.10
N PRO A 120 21.09 -5.63 -12.20
CA PRO A 120 22.12 -5.87 -11.19
C PRO A 120 23.31 -4.88 -11.16
N ALA A 121 23.45 -3.93 -12.10
CA ALA A 121 24.75 -3.24 -12.22
C ALA A 121 24.78 -1.73 -12.52
N ARG A 122 23.67 -1.04 -12.86
CA ARG A 122 23.80 0.36 -13.35
C ARG A 122 22.81 1.38 -12.81
N TRP A 123 21.63 0.95 -12.34
CA TRP A 123 20.64 1.86 -11.79
C TRP A 123 20.45 1.57 -10.29
N THR A 124 21.21 2.26 -9.46
CA THR A 124 20.82 2.44 -8.06
C THR A 124 19.53 3.25 -8.07
N PHE A 125 18.39 2.57 -7.92
CA PHE A 125 17.10 3.25 -7.83
C PHE A 125 17.16 4.24 -6.66
N HIS A 126 17.24 5.51 -7.00
CA HIS A 126 17.30 6.57 -6.01
C HIS A 126 16.01 6.50 -5.17
N PRO A 127 16.05 6.64 -3.83
CA PRO A 127 14.85 6.52 -3.00
C PRO A 127 13.71 7.45 -3.45
N VAL A 128 14.06 8.58 -4.06
CA VAL A 128 13.12 9.52 -4.69
C VAL A 128 12.37 8.89 -5.87
N THR A 129 13.04 8.12 -6.75
CA THR A 129 12.39 7.45 -7.88
C THR A 129 11.37 6.42 -7.40
N LEU A 130 11.72 5.64 -6.36
CA LEU A 130 10.79 4.71 -5.72
C LEU A 130 9.62 5.45 -5.08
N GLY A 131 9.87 6.57 -4.39
CA GLY A 131 8.83 7.45 -3.84
C GLY A 131 7.88 8.01 -4.91
N VAL A 132 8.40 8.35 -6.10
CA VAL A 132 7.58 8.81 -7.23
C VAL A 132 6.72 7.66 -7.76
N ILE A 133 7.29 6.47 -7.94
CA ILE A 133 6.56 5.28 -8.42
C ILE A 133 5.42 4.92 -7.45
N THR A 134 5.69 4.85 -6.15
CA THR A 134 4.68 4.54 -5.14
C THR A 134 3.59 5.62 -5.06
N CYS A 135 3.97 6.88 -5.22
CA CYS A 135 3.02 8.00 -5.29
C CYS A 135 2.12 7.88 -6.54
N LEU A 136 2.67 7.55 -7.70
CA LEU A 136 1.90 7.34 -8.93
C LEU A 136 0.91 6.18 -8.80
N LEU A 137 1.35 5.05 -8.20
CA LEU A 137 0.48 3.90 -7.93
C LEU A 137 -0.65 4.26 -6.96
N PHE A 138 -0.35 5.02 -5.91
CA PHE A 138 -1.36 5.53 -4.98
C PHE A 138 -2.38 6.45 -5.67
N LEU A 139 -1.91 7.36 -6.53
CA LEU A 139 -2.79 8.24 -7.31
C LEU A 139 -3.62 7.46 -8.34
N LEU A 140 -3.06 6.42 -8.95
CA LEU A 140 -3.76 5.52 -9.85
C LEU A 140 -4.90 4.81 -9.10
N GLY A 141 -4.60 4.27 -7.91
CA GLY A 141 -5.56 3.66 -7.01
C GLY A 141 -6.75 4.57 -6.68
N ARG A 142 -6.49 5.85 -6.42
CA ARG A 142 -7.55 6.85 -6.18
C ARG A 142 -8.50 7.05 -7.36
N ARG A 143 -8.06 6.79 -8.60
CA ARG A 143 -8.92 6.89 -9.79
C ARG A 143 -9.86 5.69 -9.94
N ILE A 144 -9.59 4.59 -9.24
CA ILE A 144 -10.43 3.39 -9.27
C ILE A 144 -11.67 3.65 -8.40
N ARG A 145 -12.82 3.87 -9.06
CA ARG A 145 -14.11 3.99 -8.39
C ARG A 145 -14.67 2.61 -8.15
N VAL A 146 -14.73 2.19 -6.89
CA VAL A 146 -15.49 1.00 -6.49
C VAL A 146 -16.93 1.43 -6.38
N THR A 147 -17.73 1.15 -7.42
CA THR A 147 -19.17 1.37 -7.36
C THR A 147 -19.77 0.21 -6.59
N GLU A 148 -19.97 0.39 -5.28
CA GLU A 148 -20.81 -0.53 -4.52
C GLU A 148 -22.19 -0.51 -5.16
N ARG A 149 -22.62 -1.65 -5.73
CA ARG A 149 -24.03 -1.84 -6.06
C ARG A 149 -24.80 -1.71 -4.76
N GLU A 150 -25.55 -0.62 -4.60
CA GLU A 150 -26.48 -0.47 -3.50
C GLU A 150 -27.25 -1.78 -3.29
N PRO A 151 -27.30 -2.34 -2.07
CA PRO A 151 -28.26 -3.38 -1.79
C PRO A 151 -29.61 -2.72 -2.01
N ARG A 152 -30.32 -3.10 -3.08
CA ARG A 152 -31.70 -2.71 -3.34
C ARG A 152 -32.51 -3.01 -2.08
N ARG A 153 -32.63 -2.03 -1.18
CA ARG A 153 -33.64 -2.02 -0.14
C ARG A 153 -34.96 -2.09 -0.88
N PHE A 154 -35.60 -3.26 -0.84
CA PHE A 154 -37.02 -3.43 -1.08
C PHE A 154 -37.79 -2.51 -0.13
N ARG A 155 -37.87 -1.22 -0.45
CA ARG A 155 -38.68 -0.22 0.23
C ARG A 155 -39.72 0.23 -0.77
N GLY A 156 -40.72 -0.62 -0.97
CA GLY A 156 -41.73 -0.40 -2.01
C GLY A 156 -42.99 -1.24 -1.85
N MET A 157 -43.42 -1.59 -0.64
CA MET A 157 -44.76 -2.14 -0.41
C MET A 157 -45.32 -1.60 0.91
N ASN A 158 -45.65 -0.31 0.90
CA ASN A 158 -46.65 0.22 1.83
C ASN A 158 -47.39 1.38 1.16
N ARG A 159 -48.21 1.06 0.14
CA ARG A 159 -49.25 1.98 -0.34
C ARG A 159 -50.44 1.83 0.61
N GLY A 160 -50.44 2.68 1.63
CA GLY A 160 -51.62 2.96 2.44
C GLY A 160 -52.77 3.38 1.54
N ARG A 161 -53.80 2.55 1.49
CA ARG A 161 -55.07 2.82 0.82
C ARG A 161 -55.87 3.74 1.74
N LYS A 162 -55.62 5.06 1.70
CA LYS A 162 -56.57 6.07 2.20
C LYS A 162 -57.68 6.19 1.17
N VAL A 163 -58.78 5.44 1.37
CA VAL A 163 -60.05 5.71 0.70
C VAL A 163 -60.74 6.78 1.52
N TRP A 164 -61.08 7.86 0.84
CA TRP A 164 -61.62 9.09 1.35
C TRP A 164 -63.02 8.90 1.94
N GLU A 165 -63.26 9.44 3.13
CA GLU A 165 -64.60 9.69 3.65
C GLU A 165 -65.16 10.97 3.02
N LYS A 166 -66.31 10.79 2.35
CA LYS A 166 -67.52 11.64 2.34
C LYS A 166 -67.43 13.08 1.81
N PRO A 167 -68.57 13.62 1.34
CA PRO A 167 -69.53 14.26 2.24
C PRO A 167 -70.79 13.43 2.53
#